data_AF-A0A2H6FV97-F1
#
_entry.id   AF-A0A2H6FV97-F1
#
_cell.length_a   1.000
_cell.length_b   1.000
_cell.length_c   1.000
_cell.angle_alpha   90.00
_cell.angle_beta   90.00
_cell.angle_gamma   90.00
#
_symmetry.space_group_name_H-M   'P 1'
#
loop_
_entity.id
_entity.type
_entity.pdbx_description
1 polymer ?
#
loop_
_entity_poly.entity_id
_entity_poly.type
_entity_poly.pdbx_seq_one_letter_code
_entity_poly.pdbx_strand_id
1 'polypeptide(L)'
;MRSGLDTVVHKGRDDRPVGIFIHGLGVDRDIWIDPMNTKIFAKNVPLKIFAASKPRPTCQYARKISIGTIPERINNLWAALRDDGFSIICWSQGRPAGPIMVAAEELGKVVSRAKRIFPGKPIALIGHSRGGLVARKFMERKRAGIKALITISTPHAGSSIALLGKYLKPFSAVLKNVLPKEAHGTVSRTIKNVADLLKGSALKELLPDSVFFENLRDSFQKGVSYLSFGGTEPRFFTVYMCKRTGRGLHPRPLLSIPDSLLKITPSFLITDEITPGKGDGLVSAKSSLMPWSSEHHNIRANHVSIMWDRKVIKSTLGVMKAI
;
A
#
# COMPACT_ATOMS: atom_id res chain seq x y z
N MET A 1 -32.65 -1.21 1.35
CA MET A 1 -31.26 -1.70 1.28
C MET A 1 -30.55 -1.06 0.09
N ARG A 2 -29.51 -0.22 0.30
CA ARG A 2 -28.68 0.30 -0.80
C ARG A 2 -27.82 -0.85 -1.35
N SER A 3 -28.22 -1.46 -2.46
CA SER A 3 -27.61 -2.67 -3.04
C SER A 3 -26.37 -2.41 -3.93
N GLY A 4 -25.80 -1.20 -3.90
CA GLY A 4 -24.65 -0.82 -4.71
C GLY A 4 -23.32 -0.97 -3.98
N LEU A 5 -22.28 -1.41 -4.70
CA LEU A 5 -20.90 -1.29 -4.22
C LEU A 5 -20.57 0.18 -3.95
N ASP A 6 -19.83 0.41 -2.87
CA ASP A 6 -19.36 1.72 -2.42
C ASP A 6 -18.27 2.25 -3.36
N THR A 7 -18.71 2.80 -4.50
CA THR A 7 -17.87 3.19 -5.65
C THR A 7 -17.71 4.70 -5.73
N VAL A 8 -16.51 5.16 -6.10
CA VAL A 8 -16.23 6.54 -6.48
C VAL A 8 -15.78 6.55 -7.93
N VAL A 9 -16.37 7.45 -8.72
CA VAL A 9 -16.08 7.63 -10.14
C VAL A 9 -15.70 9.08 -10.37
N HIS A 10 -14.57 9.30 -11.02
CA HIS A 10 -14.19 10.59 -11.59
C HIS A 10 -14.20 10.46 -13.11
N LYS A 11 -14.98 11.29 -13.78
CA LYS A 11 -15.01 11.39 -15.24
C LYS A 11 -13.97 12.40 -15.69
N GLY A 12 -12.99 11.92 -16.43
CA GLY A 12 -11.98 12.74 -17.08
C GLY A 12 -12.35 13.08 -18.52
N ARG A 13 -11.35 13.32 -19.36
CA ARG A 13 -11.50 13.57 -20.79
C ARG A 13 -11.91 12.31 -21.54
N ASP A 14 -12.65 12.49 -22.62
CA ASP A 14 -13.15 11.36 -23.41
C ASP A 14 -12.04 10.67 -24.21
N ASP A 15 -10.95 11.34 -24.58
CA ASP A 15 -9.82 10.73 -25.30
C ASP A 15 -8.90 9.87 -24.41
N ARG A 16 -9.15 9.81 -23.10
CA ARG A 16 -8.35 9.05 -22.15
C ARG A 16 -8.96 7.67 -21.83
N PRO A 17 -8.14 6.64 -21.57
CA PRO A 17 -8.61 5.37 -21.04
C PRO A 17 -9.05 5.48 -19.57
N VAL A 18 -9.59 4.39 -19.04
CA VAL A 18 -10.15 4.30 -17.69
C VAL A 18 -9.22 3.54 -16.75
N GLY A 19 -8.87 4.13 -15.60
CA GLY A 19 -8.13 3.44 -14.53
C GLY A 19 -9.06 2.90 -13.45
N ILE A 20 -8.95 1.60 -13.12
CA ILE A 20 -9.66 0.98 -11.99
C ILE A 20 -8.68 0.71 -10.86
N PHE A 21 -8.82 1.42 -9.74
CA PHE A 21 -7.98 1.29 -8.56
C PHE A 21 -8.52 0.25 -7.57
N ILE A 22 -7.63 -0.63 -7.12
CA ILE A 22 -7.95 -1.78 -6.27
C ILE A 22 -7.06 -1.70 -5.02
N HIS A 23 -7.69 -1.45 -3.87
CA HIS A 23 -6.97 -1.30 -2.61
C HIS A 23 -6.54 -2.64 -2.00
N GLY A 24 -5.60 -2.57 -1.05
CA GLY A 24 -5.06 -3.70 -0.31
C GLY A 24 -5.96 -4.21 0.84
N LEU A 25 -5.36 -5.02 1.71
CA LEU A 25 -6.04 -5.61 2.87
C LEU A 25 -6.33 -4.58 3.96
N GLY A 26 -7.52 -4.66 4.59
CA GLY A 26 -7.81 -3.93 5.83
C GLY A 26 -7.85 -2.40 5.67
N VAL A 27 -8.04 -1.94 4.43
CA VAL A 27 -8.25 -0.55 4.01
C VAL A 27 -9.49 -0.49 3.12
N ASP A 28 -9.88 0.72 2.74
CA ASP A 28 -10.97 0.99 1.80
C ASP A 28 -10.49 1.93 0.69
N ARG A 29 -11.42 2.42 -0.14
CA ARG A 29 -11.10 3.31 -1.26
C ARG A 29 -10.41 4.62 -0.84
N ASP A 30 -10.54 5.04 0.42
CA ASP A 30 -10.04 6.33 0.90
C ASP A 30 -8.51 6.37 0.94
N ILE A 31 -7.85 5.21 0.87
CA ILE A 31 -6.41 5.12 0.60
C ILE A 31 -6.00 5.88 -0.68
N TRP A 32 -6.91 5.96 -1.65
CA TRP A 32 -6.71 6.65 -2.92
C TRP A 32 -7.23 8.08 -2.90
N ILE A 33 -8.47 8.27 -2.43
CA ILE A 33 -9.18 9.54 -2.62
C ILE A 33 -8.91 10.55 -1.50
N ASP A 34 -8.60 10.09 -0.29
CA ASP A 34 -8.34 10.95 0.87
C ASP A 34 -7.24 10.37 1.79
N PRO A 35 -5.98 10.31 1.29
CA PRO A 35 -4.86 9.79 2.05
C PRO A 35 -4.56 10.61 3.33
N MET A 36 -5.07 11.83 3.45
CA MET A 36 -4.82 12.68 4.62
C MET A 36 -5.70 12.32 5.83
N ASN A 37 -6.91 11.81 5.58
CA ASN A 37 -7.86 11.47 6.65
C ASN A 37 -8.09 9.96 6.82
N THR A 38 -7.66 9.15 5.84
CA THR A 38 -7.76 7.70 5.96
C THR A 38 -6.81 7.09 6.99
N LYS A 39 -7.15 5.89 7.45
CA LYS A 39 -6.37 5.09 8.39
C LYS A 39 -6.15 3.69 7.82
N ILE A 40 -4.93 3.19 7.96
CA ILE A 40 -4.52 1.85 7.54
C ILE A 40 -4.41 0.89 8.73
N PHE A 41 -4.12 -0.38 8.43
CA PHE A 41 -4.05 -1.48 9.39
C PHE A 41 -5.33 -1.59 10.24
N ALA A 42 -6.45 -1.94 9.58
CA ALA A 42 -7.78 -2.03 10.19
C ALA A 42 -8.26 -0.71 10.81
N LYS A 43 -8.01 0.42 10.12
CA LYS A 43 -8.42 1.77 10.52
C LYS A 43 -7.81 2.29 11.84
N ASN A 44 -6.63 1.80 12.21
CA ASN A 44 -5.98 2.18 13.47
C ASN A 44 -4.90 3.24 13.30
N VAL A 45 -4.15 3.23 12.18
CA VAL A 45 -2.98 4.09 12.01
C VAL A 45 -3.23 5.12 10.91
N PRO A 46 -3.17 6.44 11.19
CA PRO A 46 -3.32 7.47 10.16
C PRO A 46 -2.27 7.31 9.05
N LEU A 47 -2.71 7.25 7.80
CA LEU A 47 -1.83 7.05 6.64
C LEU A 47 -0.81 8.17 6.47
N LYS A 48 -1.20 9.41 6.77
CA LYS A 48 -0.31 10.59 6.68
C LYS A 48 0.99 10.50 7.49
N ILE A 49 1.05 9.64 8.52
CA ILE A 49 2.29 9.41 9.30
C ILE A 49 3.40 8.82 8.41
N PHE A 50 3.04 7.98 7.43
CA PHE A 50 4.00 7.35 6.52
C PHE A 50 4.53 8.31 5.43
N ALA A 51 3.94 9.50 5.32
CA ALA A 51 4.40 10.59 4.47
C ALA A 51 5.29 11.60 5.21
N ALA A 52 5.51 11.41 6.51
CA ALA A 52 6.26 12.36 7.33
C ALA A 52 7.74 12.42 6.91
N SER A 53 8.24 13.63 6.69
CA SER A 53 9.66 13.88 6.42
C SER A 53 10.43 14.22 7.69
N LYS A 54 11.75 14.17 7.65
CA LYS A 54 12.61 14.67 8.73
C LYS A 54 12.20 16.12 9.09
N PRO A 55 12.00 16.46 10.38
CA PRO A 55 11.66 17.82 10.78
C PRO A 55 12.76 18.81 10.38
N ARG A 56 12.36 20.04 10.02
CA ARG A 56 13.34 21.13 9.84
C ARG A 56 13.88 21.58 11.21
N PRO A 57 15.16 21.96 11.32
CA PRO A 57 15.69 22.58 12.53
C PRO A 57 15.10 23.99 12.63
N THR A 58 13.98 24.14 13.35
CA THR A 58 13.32 25.43 13.57
C THR A 58 12.91 25.54 15.04
N CYS A 59 13.04 26.76 15.58
CA CYS A 59 13.03 27.07 17.01
C CYS A 59 11.66 26.97 17.73
N GLN A 60 10.69 26.21 17.24
CA GLN A 60 9.36 26.12 17.85
C GLN A 60 8.80 24.69 17.88
N TYR A 61 9.45 23.81 18.64
CA TYR A 61 8.78 22.59 19.08
C TYR A 61 8.63 22.60 20.60
N ALA A 62 7.41 22.89 21.06
CA ALA A 62 7.00 22.70 22.45
C ALA A 62 7.06 21.23 22.90
N ARG A 63 7.22 20.27 21.97
CA ARG A 63 7.34 18.84 22.24
C ARG A 63 8.76 18.34 22.01
N LYS A 64 9.34 17.68 23.03
CA LYS A 64 10.65 17.01 22.94
C LYS A 64 10.70 15.89 21.89
N ILE A 65 9.55 15.33 21.50
CA ILE A 65 9.42 14.18 20.59
C ILE A 65 8.52 14.54 19.40
N SER A 66 8.90 14.12 18.19
CA SER A 66 8.15 14.34 16.93
C SER A 66 8.22 13.09 16.03
N ILE A 67 7.21 12.86 15.19
CA ILE A 67 7.20 11.81 14.15
C ILE A 67 7.65 12.32 12.77
N GLY A 68 8.08 13.59 12.70
CA GLY A 68 8.40 14.25 11.45
C GLY A 68 7.50 15.45 11.14
N THR A 69 7.74 16.07 10.00
CA THR A 69 6.84 17.05 9.39
C THR A 69 5.89 16.30 8.45
N ILE A 70 4.60 16.28 8.81
CA ILE A 70 3.56 15.74 7.93
C ILE A 70 3.28 16.77 6.83
N PRO A 71 3.28 16.39 5.55
CA PRO A 71 2.95 17.31 4.47
C PRO A 71 1.48 17.73 4.54
N GLU A 72 1.16 18.93 4.04
CA GLU A 72 -0.23 19.42 3.99
C GLU A 72 -1.11 18.59 3.05
N ARG A 73 -0.51 17.98 2.03
CA ARG A 73 -1.18 17.12 1.05
C ARG A 73 -0.29 15.97 0.60
N ILE A 74 -0.91 14.87 0.21
CA ILE A 74 -0.25 13.73 -0.45
C ILE A 74 -0.77 13.66 -1.88
N ASN A 75 0.07 14.06 -2.83
CA ASN A 75 -0.23 13.93 -4.26
C ASN A 75 0.14 12.50 -4.70
N ASN A 76 -0.79 11.57 -4.49
CA ASN A 76 -0.64 10.17 -4.87
C ASN A 76 -0.99 9.90 -6.34
N LEU A 77 -0.85 8.65 -6.77
CA LEU A 77 -1.17 8.20 -8.12
C LEU A 77 -2.60 8.50 -8.56
N TRP A 78 -3.58 8.40 -7.66
CA TRP A 78 -4.97 8.76 -7.94
C TRP A 78 -5.09 10.24 -8.32
N ALA A 79 -4.54 11.14 -7.50
CA ALA A 79 -4.53 12.57 -7.78
C ALA A 79 -3.81 12.87 -9.10
N ALA A 80 -2.66 12.25 -9.36
CA ALA A 80 -1.91 12.48 -10.59
C ALA A 80 -2.68 12.06 -11.85
N LEU A 81 -3.37 10.91 -11.84
CA LEU A 81 -4.20 10.48 -12.97
C LEU A 81 -5.43 11.37 -13.15
N ARG A 82 -6.07 11.77 -12.05
CA ARG A 82 -7.17 12.74 -12.08
C ARG A 82 -6.74 14.07 -12.72
N ASP A 83 -5.61 14.61 -12.26
CA ASP A 83 -5.10 15.91 -12.69
C ASP A 83 -4.59 15.88 -14.15
N ASP A 84 -4.16 14.72 -14.67
CA ASP A 84 -3.84 14.51 -16.11
C ASP A 84 -5.11 14.20 -16.96
N GLY A 85 -6.30 14.23 -16.35
CA GLY A 85 -7.59 14.14 -17.02
C GLY A 85 -8.05 12.72 -17.34
N PHE A 86 -7.56 11.70 -16.65
CA PHE A 86 -8.04 10.32 -16.83
C PHE A 86 -9.38 10.08 -16.13
N SER A 87 -10.23 9.27 -16.76
CA SER A 87 -11.38 8.70 -16.08
C SER A 87 -10.90 7.61 -15.12
N ILE A 88 -11.31 7.66 -13.85
CA ILE A 88 -10.85 6.72 -12.83
C ILE A 88 -11.99 6.28 -11.91
N ILE A 89 -11.93 5.03 -11.46
CA ILE A 89 -12.91 4.41 -10.58
C ILE A 89 -12.21 3.61 -9.49
N CYS A 90 -12.72 3.70 -8.27
CA CYS A 90 -12.31 2.85 -7.15
C CYS A 90 -13.56 2.41 -6.37
N TRP A 91 -13.41 1.41 -5.51
CA TRP A 91 -14.47 0.98 -4.62
C TRP A 91 -13.92 0.49 -3.29
N SER A 92 -14.76 0.54 -2.25
CA SER A 92 -14.49 -0.14 -0.98
C SER A 92 -14.98 -1.59 -1.10
N GLN A 93 -14.07 -2.55 -0.92
CA GLN A 93 -14.45 -3.96 -0.93
C GLN A 93 -15.43 -4.26 0.20
N GLY A 94 -16.48 -5.05 -0.05
CA GLY A 94 -17.49 -5.38 0.95
C GLY A 94 -16.92 -6.21 2.11
N ARG A 95 -15.87 -7.00 1.83
CA ARG A 95 -15.10 -7.76 2.82
C ARG A 95 -13.60 -7.46 2.66
N PRO A 96 -13.10 -6.33 3.18
CA PRO A 96 -11.71 -5.88 2.96
C PRO A 96 -10.66 -6.78 3.61
N ALA A 97 -11.08 -7.67 4.53
CA ALA A 97 -10.29 -8.75 5.10
C ALA A 97 -10.93 -10.13 4.85
N GLY A 98 -11.72 -10.26 3.77
CA GLY A 98 -12.29 -11.52 3.31
C GLY A 98 -11.52 -12.14 2.14
N PRO A 99 -12.02 -13.26 1.59
CA PRO A 99 -11.35 -13.99 0.52
C PRO A 99 -11.10 -13.13 -0.73
N ILE A 100 -9.95 -13.30 -1.37
CA ILE A 100 -9.59 -12.58 -2.62
C ILE A 100 -10.63 -12.83 -3.72
N MET A 101 -11.20 -14.04 -3.79
CA MET A 101 -12.23 -14.39 -4.77
C MET A 101 -13.47 -13.48 -4.69
N VAL A 102 -13.94 -13.17 -3.48
CA VAL A 102 -15.09 -12.26 -3.27
C VAL A 102 -14.78 -10.87 -3.83
N ALA A 103 -13.57 -10.35 -3.55
CA ALA A 103 -13.15 -9.07 -4.09
C ALA A 103 -12.97 -9.09 -5.63
N ALA A 104 -12.60 -10.23 -6.20
CA ALA A 104 -12.49 -10.40 -7.66
C ALA A 104 -13.88 -10.42 -8.34
N GLU A 105 -14.90 -10.99 -7.69
CA GLU A 105 -16.29 -10.90 -8.14
C GLU A 105 -16.82 -9.46 -8.09
N GLU A 106 -16.50 -8.73 -7.01
CA GLU A 106 -16.81 -7.29 -6.90
C GLU A 106 -16.12 -6.48 -8.01
N LEU A 107 -14.85 -6.77 -8.30
CA LEU A 107 -14.12 -6.16 -9.41
C LEU A 107 -14.84 -6.40 -10.75
N GLY A 108 -15.42 -7.58 -10.97
CA GLY A 108 -16.25 -7.83 -12.15
C GLY A 108 -17.45 -6.88 -12.26
N LYS A 109 -18.12 -6.58 -11.14
CA LYS A 109 -19.22 -5.61 -11.09
C LYS A 109 -18.72 -4.18 -11.36
N VAL A 110 -17.55 -3.82 -10.84
CA VAL A 110 -16.91 -2.51 -11.07
C VAL A 110 -16.49 -2.35 -12.53
N VAL A 111 -15.88 -3.36 -13.15
CA VAL A 111 -15.54 -3.37 -14.59
C VAL A 111 -16.80 -3.23 -15.44
N SER A 112 -17.87 -3.93 -15.09
CA SER A 112 -19.16 -3.84 -15.80
C SER A 112 -19.77 -2.45 -15.69
N ARG A 113 -19.65 -1.82 -14.51
CA ARG A 113 -20.05 -0.43 -14.30
C ARG A 113 -19.18 0.53 -15.11
N ALA A 114 -17.86 0.36 -15.12
CA ALA A 114 -16.94 1.18 -15.90
C ALA A 114 -17.28 1.13 -17.39
N LYS A 115 -17.56 -0.06 -17.94
CA LYS A 115 -17.96 -0.22 -19.35
C LYS A 115 -19.27 0.47 -19.71
N ARG A 116 -20.22 0.57 -18.76
CA ARG A 116 -21.48 1.32 -18.98
C ARG A 116 -21.27 2.83 -18.95
N ILE A 117 -20.41 3.32 -18.05
CA ILE A 117 -20.13 4.76 -17.91
C ILE A 117 -19.20 5.25 -19.04
N PHE A 118 -18.27 4.41 -19.47
CA PHE A 118 -17.21 4.71 -20.43
C PHE A 118 -17.21 3.67 -21.57
N PRO A 119 -18.24 3.65 -22.43
CA PRO A 119 -18.36 2.65 -23.48
C PRO A 119 -17.17 2.69 -24.45
N GLY A 120 -16.65 1.51 -24.79
CA GLY A 120 -15.55 1.34 -25.74
C GLY A 120 -14.16 1.77 -25.25
N LYS A 121 -14.04 2.36 -24.05
CA LYS A 121 -12.74 2.84 -23.55
C LYS A 121 -11.83 1.69 -23.09
N PRO A 122 -10.52 1.74 -23.40
CA PRO A 122 -9.54 0.85 -22.79
C PRO A 122 -9.53 0.99 -21.27
N ILE A 123 -9.31 -0.12 -20.57
CA ILE A 123 -9.29 -0.17 -19.11
C ILE A 123 -7.91 -0.64 -18.62
N ALA A 124 -7.36 0.06 -17.63
CA ALA A 124 -6.22 -0.38 -16.83
C ALA A 124 -6.69 -0.80 -15.44
N LEU A 125 -6.21 -1.94 -14.96
CA LEU A 125 -6.35 -2.35 -13.56
C LEU A 125 -5.11 -1.91 -12.78
N ILE A 126 -5.30 -1.20 -11.68
CA ILE A 126 -4.22 -0.64 -10.85
C ILE A 126 -4.41 -1.18 -9.42
N GLY A 127 -3.63 -2.20 -9.06
CA GLY A 127 -3.74 -2.87 -7.77
C GLY A 127 -2.58 -2.55 -6.85
N HIS A 128 -2.87 -2.20 -5.60
CA HIS A 128 -1.85 -2.07 -4.54
C HIS A 128 -1.95 -3.21 -3.55
N SER A 129 -0.79 -3.73 -3.12
CA SER A 129 -0.72 -4.80 -2.12
C SER A 129 -1.59 -6.00 -2.56
N ARG A 130 -2.44 -6.53 -1.67
CA ARG A 130 -3.46 -7.55 -1.98
C ARG A 130 -4.34 -7.21 -3.19
N GLY A 131 -4.57 -5.93 -3.49
CA GLY A 131 -5.39 -5.50 -4.63
C GLY A 131 -4.85 -5.95 -5.99
N GLY A 132 -3.54 -6.10 -6.15
CA GLY A 132 -2.97 -6.70 -7.36
C GLY A 132 -3.27 -8.19 -7.50
N LEU A 133 -3.38 -8.94 -6.39
CA LEU A 133 -3.81 -10.33 -6.42
C LEU A 133 -5.31 -10.47 -6.75
N VAL A 134 -6.14 -9.53 -6.29
CA VAL A 134 -7.55 -9.42 -6.71
C VAL A 134 -7.64 -9.23 -8.23
N ALA A 135 -6.83 -8.33 -8.79
CA ALA A 135 -6.77 -8.09 -10.23
C ALA A 135 -6.33 -9.35 -11.00
N ARG A 136 -5.28 -10.04 -10.52
CA ARG A 136 -4.78 -11.30 -11.06
C ARG A 136 -5.85 -12.39 -11.06
N LYS A 137 -6.52 -12.60 -9.92
CA LYS A 137 -7.61 -13.57 -9.80
C LYS A 137 -8.75 -13.27 -10.76
N PHE A 138 -9.11 -12.00 -10.95
CA PHE A 138 -10.10 -11.59 -11.94
C PHE A 138 -9.67 -11.87 -13.39
N MET A 139 -8.36 -11.82 -13.65
CA MET A 139 -7.71 -12.00 -14.95
C MET A 139 -7.29 -13.46 -15.26
N GLU A 140 -7.73 -14.46 -14.49
CA GLU A 140 -7.56 -15.90 -14.81
C GLU A 140 -8.16 -16.29 -16.17
N ARG A 141 -9.04 -15.45 -16.72
CA ARG A 141 -9.57 -15.58 -18.08
C ARG A 141 -9.39 -14.27 -18.82
N LYS A 142 -9.34 -14.33 -20.15
CA LYS A 142 -9.24 -13.12 -20.98
C LYS A 142 -10.44 -12.20 -20.78
N ARG A 143 -10.17 -10.93 -20.50
CA ARG A 143 -11.20 -9.91 -20.27
C ARG A 143 -11.15 -8.86 -21.38
N ALA A 144 -12.16 -8.84 -22.24
CA ALA A 144 -12.27 -7.84 -23.30
C ALA A 144 -12.23 -6.41 -22.72
N GLY A 145 -11.47 -5.52 -23.35
CA GLY A 145 -11.33 -4.12 -22.97
C GLY A 145 -10.28 -3.84 -21.89
N ILE A 146 -9.77 -4.85 -21.16
CA ILE A 146 -8.63 -4.66 -20.26
C ILE A 146 -7.35 -4.61 -21.11
N LYS A 147 -6.58 -3.53 -21.01
CA LYS A 147 -5.36 -3.26 -21.78
C LYS A 147 -4.12 -3.06 -20.93
N ALA A 148 -4.26 -2.88 -19.63
CA ALA A 148 -3.12 -2.86 -18.72
C ALA A 148 -3.43 -3.50 -17.36
N LEU A 149 -2.43 -4.14 -16.77
CA LEU A 149 -2.39 -4.54 -15.37
C LEU A 149 -1.14 -3.94 -14.72
N ILE A 150 -1.38 -3.06 -13.75
CA ILE A 150 -0.36 -2.33 -13.01
C ILE A 150 -0.44 -2.76 -11.56
N THR A 151 0.64 -3.32 -11.01
CA THR A 151 0.70 -3.74 -9.61
C THR A 151 1.74 -2.96 -8.81
N ILE A 152 1.39 -2.55 -7.60
CA ILE A 152 2.22 -1.73 -6.73
C ILE A 152 2.37 -2.45 -5.39
N SER A 153 3.59 -2.90 -5.07
CA SER A 153 3.89 -3.65 -3.85
C SER A 153 2.98 -4.87 -3.65
N THR A 154 2.60 -5.55 -4.73
CA THR A 154 1.74 -6.73 -4.66
C THR A 154 2.56 -7.98 -4.34
N PRO A 155 2.21 -8.78 -3.33
CA PRO A 155 2.96 -10.00 -3.01
C PRO A 155 2.62 -11.12 -3.99
N HIS A 156 3.20 -11.13 -5.19
CA HIS A 156 2.91 -12.09 -6.26
C HIS A 156 3.29 -13.52 -5.93
N ALA A 157 4.23 -13.72 -5.00
CA ALA A 157 4.65 -15.01 -4.46
C ALA A 157 4.33 -15.14 -2.95
N GLY A 158 3.39 -14.35 -2.45
CA GLY A 158 3.07 -14.28 -1.03
C GLY A 158 4.03 -13.39 -0.24
N SER A 159 3.76 -13.26 1.05
CA SER A 159 4.53 -12.45 1.98
C SER A 159 4.59 -13.15 3.33
N SER A 160 5.77 -13.09 3.94
CA SER A 160 6.00 -13.60 5.28
C SER A 160 5.44 -12.67 6.38
N ILE A 161 4.48 -11.80 6.05
CA ILE A 161 3.83 -10.84 6.95
C ILE A 161 3.21 -11.47 8.20
N ALA A 162 2.89 -12.76 8.20
CA ALA A 162 2.49 -13.43 9.44
C ALA A 162 3.62 -13.44 10.51
N LEU A 163 4.89 -13.42 10.08
CA LEU A 163 6.04 -13.26 10.98
C LEU A 163 6.12 -11.85 11.57
N LEU A 164 5.45 -10.83 11.00
CA LEU A 164 5.33 -9.51 11.64
C LEU A 164 4.67 -9.56 13.01
N GLY A 165 3.78 -10.54 13.24
CA GLY A 165 3.18 -10.77 14.56
C GLY A 165 4.22 -11.00 15.66
N LYS A 166 5.36 -11.63 15.32
CA LYS A 166 6.47 -11.86 16.26
C LYS A 166 7.19 -10.56 16.64
N TYR A 167 7.13 -9.53 15.79
CA TYR A 167 7.76 -8.22 16.03
C TYR A 167 6.88 -7.21 16.74
N LEU A 168 5.56 -7.42 16.74
CA LEU A 168 4.63 -6.48 17.34
C LEU A 168 4.85 -6.30 18.86
N LYS A 169 5.21 -7.37 19.57
CA LYS A 169 5.51 -7.31 21.01
C LYS A 169 6.79 -6.53 21.32
N PRO A 170 7.97 -6.85 20.74
CA PRO A 170 9.18 -6.04 20.97
C PRO A 170 9.00 -4.60 20.46
N PHE A 171 8.28 -4.40 19.35
CA PHE A 171 7.92 -3.06 18.86
C PHE A 171 7.12 -2.26 19.90
N SER A 172 6.09 -2.85 20.51
CA SER A 172 5.28 -2.22 21.55
C SER A 172 6.13 -1.77 22.74
N ALA A 173 7.06 -2.62 23.20
CA ALA A 173 7.97 -2.28 24.31
C ALA A 173 8.88 -1.09 23.95
N VAL A 174 9.52 -1.14 22.79
CA VAL A 174 10.41 -0.06 22.33
C VAL A 174 9.66 1.25 22.13
N LEU A 175 8.47 1.22 21.55
CA LEU A 175 7.67 2.42 21.32
C LEU A 175 7.18 3.05 22.64
N LYS A 176 6.78 2.23 23.63
CA LYS A 176 6.40 2.71 24.97
C LYS A 176 7.56 3.37 25.72
N ASN A 177 8.79 2.89 25.55
CA ASN A 177 9.95 3.53 26.18
C ASN A 177 10.25 4.92 25.62
N VAL A 178 9.79 5.20 24.40
CA VAL A 178 9.98 6.48 23.71
C VAL A 178 8.80 7.42 23.93
N LEU A 179 7.58 6.90 23.94
CA LEU A 179 6.37 7.72 24.00
C LEU A 179 5.94 8.06 25.44
N PRO A 180 5.24 9.19 25.64
CA PRO A 180 4.65 9.55 26.93
C PRO A 180 3.70 8.47 27.48
N LYS A 181 3.61 8.33 28.82
CA LYS A 181 2.85 7.27 29.49
C LYS A 181 1.38 7.26 29.08
N GLU A 182 0.78 8.42 28.88
CA GLU A 182 -0.60 8.60 28.41
C GLU A 182 -0.86 7.98 27.03
N ALA A 183 0.18 7.81 26.19
CA ALA A 183 0.06 7.17 24.88
C ALA A 183 0.14 5.64 24.93
N HIS A 184 0.57 5.03 26.04
CA HIS A 184 0.86 3.60 26.13
C HIS A 184 -0.38 2.71 25.92
N GLY A 185 -1.55 3.15 26.40
CA GLY A 185 -2.82 2.45 26.19
C GLY A 185 -3.22 2.41 24.71
N THR A 186 -3.10 3.55 24.02
CA THR A 186 -3.36 3.67 22.57
C THR A 186 -2.39 2.81 21.75
N VAL A 187 -1.10 2.79 22.11
CA VAL A 187 -0.11 1.91 21.47
C VAL A 187 -0.50 0.45 21.64
N SER A 188 -0.80 0.02 22.88
CA SER A 188 -1.15 -1.38 23.16
C SER A 188 -2.38 -1.84 22.38
N ARG A 189 -3.42 -1.00 22.32
CA ARG A 189 -4.64 -1.27 21.55
C ARG A 189 -4.37 -1.36 20.04
N THR A 190 -3.59 -0.43 19.50
CA THR A 190 -3.20 -0.43 18.09
C THR A 190 -2.45 -1.70 17.73
N ILE A 191 -1.46 -2.07 18.54
CA ILE A 191 -0.67 -3.29 18.34
C ILE A 191 -1.54 -4.54 18.39
N LYS A 192 -2.47 -4.64 19.36
CA LYS A 192 -3.42 -5.74 19.45
C LYS A 192 -4.28 -5.83 18.18
N ASN A 193 -4.86 -4.72 17.74
CA ASN A 193 -5.71 -4.69 16.56
C ASN A 193 -4.94 -5.10 15.28
N VAL A 194 -3.69 -4.69 15.15
CA VAL A 194 -2.80 -5.13 14.06
C VAL A 194 -2.52 -6.64 14.18
N ALA A 195 -2.23 -7.14 15.38
CA ALA A 195 -1.99 -8.57 15.60
C ALA A 195 -3.22 -9.42 15.26
N ASP A 196 -4.41 -8.96 15.62
CA ASP A 196 -5.67 -9.63 15.33
C ASP A 196 -5.97 -9.64 13.82
N LEU A 197 -5.66 -8.54 13.10
CA LEU A 197 -5.69 -8.51 11.63
C LEU A 197 -4.73 -9.54 11.01
N LEU A 198 -3.52 -9.68 11.56
CA LEU A 198 -2.53 -10.66 11.08
C LEU A 198 -2.95 -12.12 11.33
N LYS A 199 -3.85 -12.39 12.28
CA LYS A 199 -4.39 -13.73 12.51
C LYS A 199 -5.57 -14.08 11.60
N GLY A 200 -6.10 -13.11 10.86
CA GLY A 200 -7.28 -13.28 10.01
C GLY A 200 -7.07 -14.25 8.84
N SER A 201 -8.14 -14.89 8.40
CA SER A 201 -8.14 -15.85 7.28
C SER A 201 -7.66 -15.24 5.95
N ALA A 202 -7.96 -13.97 5.69
CA ALA A 202 -7.46 -13.30 4.49
C ALA A 202 -5.94 -13.09 4.46
N LEU A 203 -5.26 -13.08 5.62
CA LEU A 203 -3.80 -13.06 5.64
C LEU A 203 -3.22 -14.42 5.23
N LYS A 204 -3.96 -15.52 5.44
CA LYS A 204 -3.52 -16.86 5.04
C LYS A 204 -3.41 -16.98 3.52
N GLU A 205 -4.30 -16.33 2.76
CA GLU A 205 -4.17 -16.27 1.28
C GLU A 205 -2.92 -15.51 0.83
N LEU A 206 -2.37 -14.63 1.67
CA LEU A 206 -1.15 -13.87 1.38
C LEU A 206 0.12 -14.61 1.79
N LEU A 207 0.04 -15.74 2.49
CA LEU A 207 1.23 -16.53 2.82
C LEU A 207 1.87 -17.10 1.55
N PRO A 208 3.20 -17.27 1.54
CA PRO A 208 3.84 -18.13 0.56
C PRO A 208 3.16 -19.51 0.59
N ASP A 209 3.03 -20.13 -0.59
CA ASP A 209 2.45 -21.47 -0.75
C ASP A 209 1.02 -21.62 -0.22
N SER A 210 0.27 -20.52 -0.12
CA SER A 210 -1.14 -20.59 0.26
C SER A 210 -1.95 -21.29 -0.83
N VAL A 211 -3.08 -21.89 -0.41
CA VAL A 211 -4.09 -22.46 -1.32
C VAL A 211 -4.51 -21.49 -2.43
N PHE A 212 -4.46 -20.17 -2.16
CA PHE A 212 -4.71 -19.16 -3.19
C PHE A 212 -3.70 -19.24 -4.33
N PHE A 213 -2.39 -19.29 -4.03
CA PHE A 213 -1.35 -19.35 -5.06
C PHE A 213 -1.33 -20.71 -5.77
N GLU A 214 -1.58 -21.81 -5.07
CA GLU A 214 -1.70 -23.15 -5.69
C GLU A 214 -2.82 -23.21 -6.73
N ASN A 215 -3.91 -22.47 -6.49
CA ASN A 215 -5.11 -22.46 -7.34
C ASN A 215 -5.20 -21.23 -8.26
N LEU A 216 -4.22 -20.34 -8.24
CA LEU A 216 -4.21 -19.18 -9.12
C LEU A 216 -3.78 -19.62 -10.53
N ARG A 217 -4.69 -19.46 -11.50
CA ARG A 217 -4.51 -19.92 -12.89
C ARG A 217 -4.41 -18.77 -13.89
N ASP A 218 -3.79 -17.66 -13.49
CA ASP A 218 -3.56 -16.55 -14.40
C ASP A 218 -2.32 -16.74 -15.27
N SER A 219 -2.30 -16.05 -16.41
CA SER A 219 -1.24 -16.18 -17.40
C SER A 219 -1.08 -14.88 -18.19
N PHE A 220 0.03 -14.78 -18.92
CA PHE A 220 0.26 -13.69 -19.86
C PHE A 220 -0.86 -13.63 -20.90
N GLN A 221 -1.41 -12.44 -21.13
CA GLN A 221 -2.43 -12.21 -22.14
C GLN A 221 -1.94 -11.24 -23.20
N LYS A 222 -1.94 -11.72 -24.45
CA LYS A 222 -1.58 -10.92 -25.63
C LYS A 222 -2.46 -9.67 -25.72
N GLY A 223 -1.82 -8.50 -25.84
CA GLY A 223 -2.49 -7.20 -25.95
C GLY A 223 -2.84 -6.53 -24.61
N VAL A 224 -2.29 -7.04 -23.50
CA VAL A 224 -2.30 -6.40 -22.18
C VAL A 224 -0.87 -5.98 -21.83
N SER A 225 -0.69 -4.72 -21.45
CA SER A 225 0.58 -4.20 -20.92
C SER A 225 0.70 -4.54 -19.43
N TYR A 226 1.87 -5.00 -19.01
CA TYR A 226 2.12 -5.46 -17.64
C TYR A 226 3.25 -4.65 -17.00
N LEU A 227 2.93 -3.97 -15.90
CA LEU A 227 3.87 -3.12 -15.16
C LEU A 227 3.77 -3.45 -13.68
N SER A 228 4.90 -3.70 -13.01
CA SER A 228 4.93 -3.96 -11.57
C SER A 228 5.97 -3.10 -10.85
N PHE A 229 5.70 -2.83 -9.58
CA PHE A 229 6.58 -2.06 -8.71
C PHE A 229 6.80 -2.76 -7.37
N GLY A 230 8.05 -2.75 -6.92
CA GLY A 230 8.47 -3.19 -5.59
C GLY A 230 9.05 -2.05 -4.77
N GLY A 231 8.84 -2.06 -3.46
CA GLY A 231 9.56 -1.17 -2.55
C GLY A 231 10.81 -1.86 -1.95
N THR A 232 11.81 -1.07 -1.60
CA THR A 232 13.08 -1.55 -1.02
C THR A 232 13.49 -0.83 0.27
N GLU A 233 12.63 0.06 0.78
CA GLU A 233 12.85 0.76 2.04
C GLU A 233 11.81 0.27 3.06
N PRO A 234 12.16 -0.60 4.01
CA PRO A 234 11.19 -1.17 4.94
C PRO A 234 10.71 -0.18 5.99
N ARG A 235 11.42 0.95 6.14
CA ARG A 235 11.15 1.95 7.15
C ARG A 235 9.84 2.68 6.89
N PHE A 236 8.90 2.53 7.82
CA PHE A 236 7.60 3.17 7.81
C PHE A 236 7.62 4.61 8.31
N PHE A 237 8.26 4.85 9.46
CA PHE A 237 8.36 6.17 10.06
C PHE A 237 9.54 6.25 11.03
N THR A 238 9.90 7.49 11.39
CA THR A 238 10.97 7.78 12.36
C THR A 238 10.43 8.68 13.46
N VAL A 239 10.69 8.31 14.70
CA VAL A 239 10.51 9.18 15.87
C VAL A 239 11.81 9.94 16.10
N TYR A 240 11.70 11.25 16.21
CA TYR A 240 12.80 12.19 16.45
C TYR A 240 12.71 12.76 17.87
N MET A 241 13.86 12.90 18.50
CA MET A 241 14.02 13.73 19.70
C MET A 241 14.70 15.04 19.31
N CYS A 242 14.08 16.16 19.66
CA CYS A 242 14.71 17.45 19.47
C CYS A 242 15.66 17.74 20.64
N LYS A 243 16.96 17.83 20.35
CA LYS A 243 17.99 18.20 21.35
C LYS A 243 18.47 19.61 21.08
N ARG A 244 18.66 20.40 22.15
CA ARG A 244 19.30 21.71 22.05
C ARG A 244 20.80 21.51 21.84
N THR A 245 21.35 22.17 20.84
CA THR A 245 22.79 22.19 20.56
C THR A 245 23.15 23.61 20.18
N GLY A 246 23.93 24.30 21.02
CA GLY A 246 24.14 25.74 20.89
C GLY A 246 22.83 26.53 21.00
N ARG A 247 22.60 27.47 20.08
CA ARG A 247 21.36 28.29 20.02
C ARG A 247 20.18 27.59 19.33
N GLY A 248 20.40 26.45 18.68
CA GLY A 248 19.41 25.75 17.84
C GLY A 248 18.84 24.48 18.48
N LEU A 249 17.66 24.07 18.00
CA LEU A 249 17.05 22.78 18.31
C LEU A 249 17.20 21.86 17.10
N HIS A 250 17.87 20.71 17.27
CA HIS A 250 18.17 19.79 16.18
C HIS A 250 17.45 18.45 16.37
N PRO A 251 16.68 17.97 15.37
CA PRO A 251 16.01 16.68 15.44
C PRO A 251 17.03 15.56 15.22
N ARG A 252 17.18 14.68 16.22
CA ARG A 252 17.97 13.44 16.13
C ARG A 252 17.02 12.24 16.08
N PRO A 253 17.22 11.28 15.15
CA PRO A 253 16.46 10.03 15.15
C PRO A 253 16.62 9.32 16.49
N LEU A 254 15.51 8.99 17.12
CA LEU A 254 15.45 8.21 18.36
C LEU A 254 15.08 6.76 18.05
N LEU A 255 14.13 6.56 17.13
CA LEU A 255 13.61 5.26 16.76
C LEU A 255 13.14 5.28 15.30
N SER A 256 13.61 4.35 14.48
CA SER A 256 13.14 4.12 13.11
C SER A 256 12.53 2.73 13.02
N ILE A 257 11.31 2.62 12.48
CA ILE A 257 10.57 1.35 12.45
C ILE A 257 10.48 0.82 11.02
N PRO A 258 10.84 -0.46 10.77
CA PRO A 258 11.33 -1.46 11.73
C PRO A 258 12.85 -1.42 11.97
N ASP A 259 13.64 -0.59 11.28
CA ASP A 259 15.12 -0.64 11.27
C ASP A 259 15.79 -0.78 12.65
N SER A 260 15.28 -0.08 13.65
CA SER A 260 15.83 -0.11 15.01
C SER A 260 15.51 -1.42 15.73
N LEU A 261 14.40 -2.08 15.39
CA LEU A 261 14.04 -3.40 15.91
C LEU A 261 14.92 -4.49 15.28
N LEU A 262 15.36 -4.31 14.03
CA LEU A 262 16.24 -5.29 13.36
C LEU A 262 17.55 -5.50 14.14
N LYS A 263 18.07 -4.46 14.80
CA LYS A 263 19.30 -4.53 15.59
C LYS A 263 19.21 -5.45 16.81
N ILE A 264 18.01 -5.68 17.32
CA ILE A 264 17.75 -6.51 18.52
C ILE A 264 16.98 -7.79 18.15
N THR A 265 16.69 -7.98 16.87
CA THR A 265 15.94 -9.12 16.36
C THR A 265 16.93 -10.23 16.00
N PRO A 266 16.72 -11.47 16.49
CA PRO A 266 17.51 -12.61 16.05
C PRO A 266 17.47 -12.78 14.53
N SER A 267 18.63 -13.03 13.91
CA SER A 267 18.80 -13.09 12.45
C SER A 267 17.84 -14.06 11.76
N PHE A 268 17.53 -15.19 12.39
CA PHE A 268 16.61 -16.20 11.85
C PHE A 268 15.15 -15.74 11.76
N LEU A 269 14.77 -14.65 12.42
CA LEU A 269 13.45 -14.05 12.24
C LEU A 269 13.45 -13.02 11.09
N ILE A 270 14.59 -12.41 10.77
CA ILE A 270 14.70 -11.31 9.80
C ILE A 270 14.39 -11.82 8.40
N THR A 271 13.32 -11.30 7.80
CA THR A 271 12.89 -11.65 6.45
C THR A 271 13.29 -10.58 5.44
N ASP A 272 13.21 -10.92 4.16
CA ASP A 272 13.50 -9.97 3.07
C ASP A 272 12.54 -8.76 3.10
N GLU A 273 11.26 -8.93 3.49
CA GLU A 273 10.27 -7.86 3.60
C GLU A 273 10.76 -6.69 4.47
N ILE A 274 11.43 -7.00 5.58
CA ILE A 274 11.90 -6.00 6.56
C ILE A 274 13.39 -5.68 6.42
N THR A 275 14.07 -6.27 5.44
CA THR A 275 15.50 -6.03 5.21
C THR A 275 15.69 -4.86 4.25
N PRO A 276 16.43 -3.80 4.63
CA PRO A 276 16.73 -2.69 3.73
C PRO A 276 17.34 -3.15 2.41
N GLY A 277 16.83 -2.63 1.30
CA GLY A 277 17.22 -3.04 -0.06
C GLY A 277 16.48 -4.26 -0.59
N LYS A 278 15.82 -5.05 0.26
CA LYS A 278 15.16 -6.30 -0.13
C LYS A 278 13.64 -6.29 0.00
N GLY A 279 13.05 -5.30 0.67
CA GLY A 279 11.62 -5.22 0.84
C GLY A 279 11.13 -3.86 1.34
N ASP A 280 9.82 -3.72 1.34
CA ASP A 280 9.11 -2.47 1.61
C ASP A 280 8.45 -2.40 3.00
N GLY A 281 8.78 -3.38 3.85
CA GLY A 281 8.28 -3.55 5.20
C GLY A 281 7.18 -4.61 5.29
N LEU A 282 6.42 -4.86 4.21
CA LEU A 282 5.36 -5.87 4.16
C LEU A 282 5.54 -6.87 3.02
N VAL A 283 6.22 -6.52 1.93
CA VAL A 283 6.42 -7.35 0.74
C VAL A 283 7.87 -7.24 0.32
N SER A 284 8.48 -8.37 -0.03
CA SER A 284 9.84 -8.39 -0.55
C SER A 284 9.85 -7.89 -2.00
N ALA A 285 10.94 -7.22 -2.39
CA ALA A 285 11.19 -6.81 -3.76
C ALA A 285 11.05 -8.00 -4.73
N LYS A 286 11.56 -9.16 -4.34
CA LYS A 286 11.42 -10.40 -5.11
C LYS A 286 9.96 -10.82 -5.29
N SER A 287 9.16 -10.82 -4.23
CA SER A 287 7.74 -11.18 -4.31
C SER A 287 6.91 -10.12 -5.05
N SER A 288 7.37 -8.87 -5.11
CA SER A 288 6.68 -7.81 -5.85
C SER A 288 6.81 -7.90 -7.37
N LEU A 289 7.71 -8.76 -7.87
CA LEU A 289 7.87 -9.03 -9.29
C LEU A 289 6.68 -9.84 -9.80
N MET A 290 5.89 -9.25 -10.70
CA MET A 290 4.81 -9.98 -11.36
C MET A 290 5.40 -10.99 -12.37
N PRO A 291 4.97 -12.27 -12.39
CA PRO A 291 5.65 -13.33 -13.13
C PRO A 291 5.83 -13.10 -14.65
N TRP A 292 4.90 -12.41 -15.30
CA TRP A 292 4.94 -12.08 -16.74
C TRP A 292 5.01 -10.57 -16.99
N SER A 293 5.46 -9.79 -16.01
CA SER A 293 5.71 -8.37 -16.23
C SER A 293 6.82 -8.19 -17.24
N SER A 294 6.55 -7.51 -18.35
CA SER A 294 7.60 -7.05 -19.27
C SER A 294 8.44 -5.93 -18.65
N GLU A 295 7.89 -5.23 -17.66
CA GLU A 295 8.53 -4.12 -16.98
C GLU A 295 8.32 -4.22 -15.47
N HIS A 296 9.40 -4.10 -14.71
CA HIS A 296 9.36 -4.09 -13.24
C HIS A 296 10.36 -3.07 -12.69
N HIS A 297 9.97 -2.32 -11.66
CA HIS A 297 10.85 -1.37 -10.99
C HIS A 297 10.87 -1.56 -9.48
N ASN A 298 12.07 -1.74 -8.94
CA ASN A 298 12.31 -1.56 -7.51
C ASN A 298 12.53 -0.09 -7.19
N ILE A 299 11.76 0.42 -6.24
CA ILE A 299 11.69 1.81 -5.82
C ILE A 299 12.13 1.91 -4.38
N ARG A 300 12.94 2.93 -4.06
CA ARG A 300 13.32 3.22 -2.67
C ARG A 300 12.16 3.91 -1.93
N ALA A 301 11.14 3.13 -1.63
CA ALA A 301 9.95 3.53 -0.90
C ALA A 301 9.47 2.35 -0.03
N ASN A 302 8.71 2.67 1.03
CA ASN A 302 8.03 1.65 1.83
C ASN A 302 6.69 1.29 1.19
N HIS A 303 6.03 0.29 1.76
CA HIS A 303 4.79 -0.28 1.25
C HIS A 303 3.66 0.74 1.05
N VAL A 304 3.66 1.83 1.82
CA VAL A 304 2.65 2.87 1.75
C VAL A 304 3.14 4.02 0.85
N SER A 305 4.36 4.49 1.08
CA SER A 305 4.90 5.67 0.40
C SER A 305 5.13 5.50 -1.09
N ILE A 306 5.22 4.25 -1.55
CA ILE A 306 5.32 3.92 -2.98
C ILE A 306 4.12 4.45 -3.79
N MET A 307 2.94 4.63 -3.18
CA MET A 307 1.74 5.12 -3.87
C MET A 307 1.82 6.59 -4.31
N TRP A 308 2.77 7.36 -3.77
CA TRP A 308 3.06 8.74 -4.16
C TRP A 308 4.51 8.92 -4.61
N ASP A 309 5.19 7.83 -4.98
CA ASP A 309 6.51 7.90 -5.58
C ASP A 309 6.45 8.45 -7.01
N ARG A 310 7.40 9.32 -7.35
CA ARG A 310 7.43 10.02 -8.64
C ARG A 310 7.63 9.08 -9.82
N LYS A 311 8.47 8.04 -9.67
CA LYS A 311 8.75 7.09 -10.75
C LYS A 311 7.54 6.18 -10.97
N VAL A 312 6.88 5.74 -9.91
CA VAL A 312 5.60 4.99 -10.00
C VAL A 312 4.57 5.81 -10.77
N ILE A 313 4.35 7.07 -10.36
CA ILE A 313 3.40 7.97 -11.02
C ILE A 313 3.75 8.16 -12.50
N LYS A 314 5.00 8.47 -12.82
CA LYS A 314 5.44 8.73 -14.20
C LYS A 314 5.27 7.50 -15.09
N SER A 315 5.72 6.33 -14.64
CA SER A 315 5.63 5.09 -15.42
C SER A 315 4.18 4.64 -15.60
N THR A 316 3.33 4.76 -14.56
CA THR A 316 1.90 4.49 -14.70
C THR A 316 1.23 5.44 -15.69
N LEU A 317 1.51 6.75 -15.62
CA LEU A 317 1.00 7.71 -16.61
C LEU A 317 1.45 7.35 -18.03
N GLY A 318 2.69 6.89 -18.20
CA GLY A 318 3.21 6.43 -19.49
C GLY A 318 2.39 5.28 -20.07
N VAL A 319 2.17 4.23 -19.28
CA VAL A 319 1.34 3.08 -19.69
C VAL A 319 -0.11 3.51 -19.97
N MET A 320 -0.67 4.35 -19.11
CA MET A 320 -2.03 4.87 -19.28
C MET A 320 -2.18 5.71 -20.54
N LYS A 321 -1.15 6.42 -21.01
CA LYS A 321 -1.19 7.20 -22.26
C LYS A 321 -0.98 6.34 -23.50
N ALA A 322 -0.42 5.14 -23.35
CA ALA A 322 -0.07 4.25 -24.46
C ALA A 322 -1.17 3.23 -24.82
N ILE A 323 -2.17 3.05 -23.95
CA ILE A 323 -3.30 2.13 -24.17
C ILE A 323 -4.55 2.84 -24.69
#